data_AF-A0A2G9Y9Y3-F1
#
_entry.id   AF-A0A2G9Y9Y3-F1
#
_cell.length_a   1.000
_cell.length_b   1.000
_cell.length_c   1.000
_cell.angle_alpha   90.00
_cell.angle_beta   90.00
_cell.angle_gamma   90.00
#
_symmetry.space_group_name_H-M   'P 1'
#
loop_
_entity.id
_entity.type
_entity.pdbx_description
1 polymer ?
#
loop_
_entity_poly.entity_id
_entity_poly.type
_entity_poly.pdbx_seq_one_letter_code
_entity_poly.pdbx_strand_id
1 'polypeptide(L)'
;MAETGIGKKTIHYRLRDWCISRQRYWGTPIPVVYCDKCGTVPVPETDLPVLLPGEINIIGEGGSPLEVESFVRTTCPRCKGVARRETDTMDTFVDSSWYFLRYTSGDREEKPFDSTEVNFWMPVDQYIGGIEHAILHLLYSRFFVKVLRDIGLVKSDEPFTNLLCQGMVIKDGAKMSKSKGNVVDPEEMIKKYGADTVRLFILFAAPPESDLEWSDKGVEGCWRFLNRVWNLVDKYLQRQTEESRGSIHRARVVAGPLSIGLERDESDPYPGEVAAKELRRWQHQTVRSVTEDVVNQFQFNTAIA
;
A
#
# COMPACT_ATOMS: atom_id res chain seq x y z
N MET A 1 -48.96 18.60 -5.05
CA MET A 1 -48.79 17.13 -5.13
C MET A 1 -48.72 16.49 -3.75
N ALA A 2 -47.78 16.88 -2.87
CA ALA A 2 -47.69 16.34 -1.51
C ALA A 2 -48.89 16.72 -0.63
N GLU A 3 -49.25 18.00 -0.56
CA GLU A 3 -50.43 18.48 0.18
C GLU A 3 -51.76 17.94 -0.34
N THR A 4 -51.78 17.52 -1.61
CA THR A 4 -52.96 16.99 -2.30
C THR A 4 -52.96 15.47 -2.40
N GLY A 5 -52.02 14.76 -1.77
CA GLY A 5 -51.98 13.28 -1.70
C GLY A 5 -51.66 12.54 -3.01
N ILE A 6 -51.30 13.25 -4.09
CA ILE A 6 -51.08 12.67 -5.43
C ILE A 6 -49.61 12.46 -5.77
N GLY A 7 -48.70 12.64 -4.81
CA GLY A 7 -47.28 12.36 -4.99
C GLY A 7 -46.44 12.79 -3.81
N LYS A 8 -45.25 12.21 -3.67
CA LYS A 8 -44.26 12.57 -2.64
C LYS A 8 -42.89 12.82 -3.26
N LYS A 9 -42.10 13.66 -2.61
CA LYS A 9 -40.69 13.85 -2.97
C LYS A 9 -39.96 12.53 -2.70
N THR A 10 -39.25 12.03 -3.71
CA THR A 10 -38.47 10.80 -3.61
C THR A 10 -37.05 11.10 -4.07
N ILE A 11 -36.07 10.59 -3.35
CA ILE A 11 -34.65 10.66 -3.71
C ILE A 11 -34.27 9.30 -4.27
N HIS A 12 -33.63 9.29 -5.44
CA HIS A 12 -33.14 8.08 -6.10
C HIS A 12 -31.62 8.12 -6.20
N TYR A 13 -30.99 6.95 -6.02
CA TYR A 13 -29.56 6.77 -6.19
C TYR A 13 -29.30 5.86 -7.39
N ARG A 14 -28.27 6.19 -8.17
CA ARG A 14 -27.76 5.29 -9.23
C ARG A 14 -27.04 4.06 -8.63
N LEU A 15 -26.43 4.23 -7.45
CA LEU A 15 -25.77 3.16 -6.72
C LEU A 15 -26.76 2.03 -6.42
N ARG A 16 -26.29 0.79 -6.56
CA ARG A 16 -27.03 -0.43 -6.24
C ARG A 16 -26.37 -1.12 -5.05
N ASP A 17 -27.11 -2.01 -4.41
CA ASP A 17 -26.57 -2.85 -3.35
C ASP A 17 -25.45 -3.74 -3.89
N TRP A 18 -24.50 -4.03 -3.01
CA TRP A 18 -23.31 -4.77 -3.35
C TRP A 18 -23.59 -6.28 -3.34
N CYS A 19 -23.60 -6.88 -4.53
CA CYS A 19 -23.63 -8.34 -4.68
C CYS A 19 -22.25 -8.93 -4.36
N ILE A 20 -22.14 -9.58 -3.20
CA ILE A 20 -20.88 -10.16 -2.70
C ILE A 20 -20.69 -11.64 -3.04
N SER A 21 -21.75 -12.38 -3.37
CA SER A 21 -21.66 -13.83 -3.54
C SER A 21 -21.12 -14.20 -4.92
N ARG A 22 -20.29 -15.24 -5.00
CA ARG A 22 -19.61 -15.70 -6.22
C ARG A 22 -19.68 -17.22 -6.32
N GLN A 23 -20.05 -17.71 -7.51
CA GLN A 23 -19.97 -19.13 -7.89
C GLN A 23 -18.52 -19.49 -8.24
N ARG A 24 -17.63 -19.37 -7.26
CA ARG A 24 -16.19 -19.59 -7.40
C ARG A 24 -15.68 -20.39 -6.19
N TYR A 25 -14.73 -21.28 -6.45
CA TYR A 25 -14.08 -22.06 -5.41
C TYR A 25 -13.21 -21.19 -4.50
N TRP A 26 -12.33 -20.38 -5.10
CA TRP A 26 -11.31 -19.64 -4.37
C TRP A 26 -11.85 -18.31 -3.83
N GLY A 27 -12.44 -18.38 -2.64
CA GLY A 27 -12.92 -17.22 -1.88
C GLY A 27 -13.38 -17.66 -0.49
N THR A 28 -13.70 -16.68 0.36
CA THR A 28 -14.15 -16.92 1.73
C THR A 28 -15.55 -17.57 1.73
N PRO A 29 -15.75 -18.79 2.28
CA PRO A 29 -17.08 -19.38 2.36
C PRO A 29 -18.03 -18.52 3.18
N ILE A 30 -19.25 -18.29 2.66
CA ILE A 30 -20.25 -17.51 3.37
C ILE A 30 -20.77 -18.33 4.55
N PRO A 31 -20.72 -17.85 5.81
CA PRO A 31 -21.04 -18.62 7.01
C PRO A 31 -22.55 -18.74 7.23
N VAL A 32 -23.25 -19.32 6.26
CA VAL A 32 -24.71 -19.50 6.23
C VAL A 32 -25.06 -20.95 5.92
N VAL A 33 -26.14 -21.42 6.54
CA VAL A 33 -26.75 -22.72 6.32
C VAL A 33 -28.23 -22.52 5.95
N TYR A 34 -28.69 -23.25 4.93
CA TYR A 34 -30.08 -23.30 4.51
C TYR A 34 -30.77 -24.55 5.07
N CYS A 35 -31.87 -24.35 5.78
CA CYS A 35 -32.68 -25.43 6.36
C CYS A 35 -34.14 -25.29 5.91
N ASP A 36 -34.75 -26.35 5.40
CA ASP A 36 -36.14 -26.34 4.91
C ASP A 36 -37.18 -25.95 5.99
N LYS A 37 -36.84 -26.19 7.26
CA LYS A 37 -37.72 -25.85 8.40
C LYS A 37 -37.46 -24.47 8.98
N CYS A 38 -36.22 -23.98 8.91
CA CYS A 38 -35.78 -22.77 9.63
C CYS A 38 -35.41 -21.60 8.72
N GLY A 39 -35.32 -21.81 7.41
CA GLY A 39 -34.84 -20.83 6.43
C GLY A 39 -33.32 -20.66 6.46
N THR A 40 -32.87 -19.43 6.26
CA THR A 40 -31.47 -19.01 6.31
C THR A 40 -31.00 -18.86 7.75
N VAL A 41 -30.01 -19.66 8.15
CA VAL A 41 -29.48 -19.70 9.53
C VAL A 41 -27.98 -19.41 9.50
N PRO A 42 -27.47 -18.46 10.30
CA PRO A 42 -26.04 -18.22 10.39
C PRO A 42 -25.32 -19.40 11.07
N VAL A 43 -24.08 -19.65 10.65
CA VAL A 43 -23.18 -20.57 11.35
C VAL A 43 -22.82 -19.95 12.72
N PRO A 44 -22.81 -20.73 13.82
CA PRO A 44 -22.38 -20.23 15.13
C PRO A 44 -20.93 -19.74 15.11
N GLU A 45 -20.61 -18.72 15.90
CA GLU A 45 -19.25 -18.16 16.01
C GLU A 45 -18.22 -19.21 16.45
N THR A 46 -18.60 -20.14 17.32
CA THR A 46 -17.76 -21.26 17.78
C THR A 46 -17.41 -22.26 16.68
N ASP A 47 -18.17 -22.27 15.60
CA ASP A 47 -18.01 -23.20 14.47
C ASP A 47 -17.26 -22.53 13.31
N LEU A 48 -16.80 -21.28 13.50
CA LEU A 48 -15.92 -20.59 12.57
C LEU A 48 -14.47 -21.05 12.78
N PRO A 49 -13.65 -21.06 11.71
CA PRO A 49 -13.99 -20.73 10.33
C PRO A 49 -14.68 -21.89 9.57
N VAL A 50 -15.58 -21.55 8.65
CA VAL A 50 -16.02 -22.51 7.63
C VAL A 50 -14.92 -22.63 6.58
N LEU A 51 -14.14 -23.70 6.66
CA LEU A 51 -13.03 -23.95 5.75
C LEU A 51 -13.52 -24.42 4.38
N LEU A 52 -12.80 -24.01 3.33
CA LEU A 52 -12.96 -24.61 2.01
C LEU A 52 -12.68 -26.13 2.11
N PRO A 53 -13.41 -26.96 1.36
CA PRO A 53 -13.02 -28.36 1.21
C PRO A 53 -11.62 -28.44 0.58
N GLY A 54 -10.95 -29.58 0.72
CA GLY A 54 -9.64 -29.82 0.09
C GLY A 54 -9.74 -29.92 -1.44
N GLU A 55 -8.95 -30.80 -2.06
CA GLU A 55 -8.98 -30.97 -3.51
C GLU A 55 -10.39 -31.35 -4.01
N ILE A 56 -10.98 -30.45 -4.79
CA ILE A 56 -12.23 -30.68 -5.53
C ILE A 56 -11.95 -30.69 -7.03
N ASN A 57 -12.74 -31.45 -7.78
CA ASN A 57 -12.67 -31.44 -9.23
C ASN A 57 -13.43 -30.24 -9.78
N ILE A 58 -12.72 -29.22 -10.27
CA ILE A 58 -13.32 -28.03 -10.86
C ILE A 58 -13.61 -28.31 -12.33
N ILE A 59 -14.86 -28.68 -12.61
CA ILE A 59 -15.31 -29.18 -13.91
C ILE A 59 -15.59 -28.04 -14.92
N GLY A 60 -15.66 -26.79 -14.45
CA GLY A 60 -15.88 -25.61 -15.30
C GLY A 60 -17.30 -25.48 -15.88
N GLU A 61 -18.19 -26.42 -15.59
CA GLU A 61 -19.61 -26.36 -15.90
C GLU A 61 -20.32 -25.42 -14.91
N GLY A 62 -21.33 -24.67 -15.35
CA GLY A 62 -21.98 -23.63 -14.54
C GLY A 62 -22.54 -24.14 -13.20
N GLY A 63 -22.55 -23.28 -12.18
CA GLY A 63 -22.85 -23.63 -10.79
C GLY A 63 -21.66 -23.31 -9.87
N SER A 64 -21.83 -23.42 -8.56
CA SER A 64 -20.69 -23.23 -7.65
C SER A 64 -19.83 -24.50 -7.59
N PRO A 65 -18.50 -24.41 -7.71
CA PRO A 65 -17.61 -25.56 -7.49
C PRO A 65 -17.73 -26.19 -6.09
N LEU A 66 -18.32 -25.47 -5.12
CA LEU A 66 -18.55 -25.99 -3.77
C LEU A 66 -19.80 -26.86 -3.65
N GLU A 67 -20.50 -27.15 -4.75
CA GLU A 67 -21.62 -28.11 -4.80
C GLU A 67 -21.16 -29.58 -4.71
N VAL A 68 -20.26 -29.87 -3.76
CA VAL A 68 -19.80 -31.21 -3.43
C VAL A 68 -20.44 -31.68 -2.13
N GLU A 69 -21.00 -32.89 -2.13
CA GLU A 69 -21.78 -33.44 -1.01
C GLU A 69 -21.04 -33.37 0.34
N SER A 70 -19.71 -33.58 0.32
CA SER A 70 -18.85 -33.54 1.52
C SER A 70 -18.78 -32.16 2.18
N PHE A 71 -19.01 -31.08 1.42
CA PHE A 71 -19.05 -29.71 1.94
C PHE A 71 -20.48 -29.25 2.20
N VAL A 72 -21.38 -29.48 1.23
CA VAL A 72 -22.75 -28.98 1.25
C VAL A 72 -23.52 -29.55 2.43
N ARG A 73 -23.40 -30.85 2.71
CA ARG A 73 -24.22 -31.51 3.73
C ARG A 73 -23.79 -31.11 5.13
N THR A 74 -24.71 -30.56 5.90
CA THR A 74 -24.49 -30.21 7.31
C THR A 74 -25.76 -30.36 8.14
N THR A 75 -25.72 -29.93 9.40
CA THR A 75 -26.88 -29.90 10.29
C THR A 75 -27.28 -28.46 10.60
N CYS A 76 -28.59 -28.21 10.72
CA CYS A 76 -29.11 -26.90 11.07
C CYS A 76 -28.69 -26.53 12.50
N PRO A 77 -28.00 -25.40 12.74
CA PRO A 77 -27.60 -24.99 14.08
C PRO A 77 -28.79 -24.83 15.04
N ARG A 78 -29.95 -24.44 14.51
CA ARG A 78 -31.19 -24.14 15.26
C ARG A 78 -32.02 -25.38 15.63
N CYS A 79 -32.33 -26.25 14.66
CA CYS A 79 -33.25 -27.39 14.88
C CYS A 79 -32.57 -28.76 14.82
N LYS A 80 -31.25 -28.80 14.56
CA LYS A 80 -30.42 -30.00 14.44
C LYS A 80 -30.83 -30.98 13.33
N GLY A 81 -31.83 -30.63 12.50
CA GLY A 81 -32.20 -31.38 11.30
C GLY A 81 -31.16 -31.26 10.17
N VAL A 82 -31.38 -32.00 9.08
CA VAL A 82 -30.55 -31.92 7.86
C VAL A 82 -30.62 -30.51 7.27
N ALA A 83 -29.49 -30.00 6.81
CA ALA A 83 -29.37 -28.70 6.18
C ALA A 83 -28.23 -28.67 5.15
N ARG A 84 -28.17 -27.61 4.35
CA ARG A 84 -27.13 -27.41 3.33
C ARG A 84 -26.35 -26.12 3.59
N ARG A 85 -25.03 -26.13 3.44
CA ARG A 85 -24.20 -24.91 3.49
C ARG A 85 -24.47 -24.00 2.29
N GLU A 86 -24.22 -22.72 2.45
CA GLU A 86 -24.02 -21.82 1.31
C GLU A 86 -22.80 -22.29 0.50
N THR A 87 -22.96 -22.35 -0.82
CA THR A 87 -21.95 -22.81 -1.77
C THR A 87 -21.28 -21.65 -2.49
N ASP A 88 -21.84 -20.45 -2.43
CA ASP A 88 -21.14 -19.26 -2.90
C ASP A 88 -20.04 -18.83 -1.91
N THR A 89 -18.99 -18.24 -2.48
CA THR A 89 -17.93 -17.55 -1.72
C THR A 89 -18.09 -16.04 -1.79
N MET A 90 -17.50 -15.32 -0.84
CA MET A 90 -17.44 -13.86 -0.87
C MET A 90 -16.44 -13.39 -1.94
N ASP A 91 -16.80 -12.32 -2.63
CA ASP A 91 -15.94 -11.60 -3.57
C ASP A 91 -14.71 -11.01 -2.88
N THR A 92 -13.58 -10.96 -3.59
CA THR A 92 -12.29 -10.45 -3.09
C THR A 92 -12.35 -9.00 -2.57
N PHE A 93 -13.32 -8.19 -3.02
CA PHE A 93 -13.52 -6.85 -2.49
C PHE A 93 -14.08 -6.82 -1.07
N VAL A 94 -14.68 -7.92 -0.58
CA VAL A 94 -15.01 -8.07 0.84
C VAL A 94 -13.73 -8.11 1.66
N ASP A 95 -12.79 -8.98 1.31
CA ASP A 95 -11.52 -9.12 2.03
C ASP A 95 -10.70 -7.81 2.00
N SER A 96 -10.57 -7.20 0.83
CA SER A 96 -9.80 -5.96 0.65
C SER A 96 -10.51 -4.69 1.13
N SER A 97 -11.76 -4.76 1.60
CA SER A 97 -12.47 -3.59 2.13
C SER A 97 -12.06 -3.21 3.56
N TRP A 98 -11.34 -4.07 4.28
CA TRP A 98 -10.98 -3.85 5.68
C TRP A 98 -9.58 -4.35 6.08
N TYR A 99 -8.79 -4.87 5.14
CA TYR A 99 -7.45 -5.43 5.42
C TYR A 99 -6.49 -4.45 6.13
N PHE A 100 -6.60 -3.15 5.84
CA PHE A 100 -5.79 -2.11 6.49
C PHE A 100 -6.08 -2.00 8.00
N LEU A 101 -7.30 -2.36 8.44
CA LEU A 101 -7.64 -2.49 9.86
C LEU A 101 -7.00 -3.74 10.46
N ARG A 102 -6.96 -4.85 9.70
CA ARG A 102 -6.35 -6.09 10.18
C ARG A 102 -4.85 -5.93 10.45
N TYR A 103 -4.14 -5.11 9.69
CA TYR A 103 -2.71 -4.85 9.92
C TYR A 103 -2.41 -4.25 11.29
N THR A 104 -3.34 -3.53 11.91
CA THR A 104 -3.11 -2.95 13.25
C THR A 104 -3.07 -4.00 14.35
N SER A 105 -3.59 -5.21 14.06
CA SER A 105 -3.87 -6.29 15.01
C SER A 105 -3.58 -7.66 14.41
N GLY A 106 -2.53 -7.78 13.59
CA GLY A 106 -2.28 -8.95 12.75
C GLY A 106 -2.09 -10.27 13.51
N ASP A 107 -1.66 -10.18 14.77
CA ASP A 107 -1.40 -11.28 15.70
C ASP A 107 -2.64 -11.75 16.49
N ARG A 108 -3.80 -11.07 16.34
CA ARG A 108 -5.02 -11.41 17.09
C ARG A 108 -5.79 -12.54 16.42
N GLU A 109 -5.80 -13.75 17.00
CA GLU A 109 -6.53 -14.89 16.44
C GLU A 109 -8.01 -14.91 16.81
N GLU A 110 -8.37 -14.42 18.01
CA GLU A 110 -9.73 -14.52 18.56
C GLU A 110 -10.71 -13.45 18.06
N LYS A 111 -10.23 -12.42 17.36
CA LYS A 111 -11.04 -11.29 16.89
C LYS A 111 -10.49 -10.73 15.58
N PRO A 112 -11.33 -10.09 14.73
CA PRO A 112 -10.87 -9.46 13.50
C PRO A 112 -9.77 -8.42 13.73
N PHE A 113 -9.87 -7.63 14.79
CA PHE A 113 -8.89 -6.66 15.26
C PHE A 113 -9.25 -6.17 16.68
N ASP A 114 -8.32 -5.48 17.36
CA ASP A 114 -8.61 -4.78 18.61
C ASP A 114 -9.00 -3.32 18.33
N SER A 115 -10.14 -2.86 18.86
CA SER A 115 -10.61 -1.49 18.66
C SER A 115 -9.66 -0.43 19.23
N THR A 116 -8.90 -0.73 20.29
CA THR A 116 -7.92 0.22 20.85
C THR A 116 -6.76 0.41 19.87
N GLU A 117 -6.26 -0.68 19.31
CA GLU A 117 -5.16 -0.68 18.33
C GLU A 117 -5.57 0.00 17.03
N VAL A 118 -6.75 -0.35 16.48
CA VAL A 118 -7.27 0.29 15.28
C VAL A 118 -7.43 1.80 15.48
N ASN A 119 -8.01 2.22 16.61
CA ASN A 119 -8.24 3.64 16.88
C ASN A 119 -6.97 4.43 17.23
N PHE A 120 -5.86 3.74 17.49
CA PHE A 120 -4.54 4.38 17.62
C PHE A 120 -3.93 4.66 16.24
N TRP A 121 -4.04 3.73 15.30
CA TRP A 121 -3.40 3.82 13.98
C TRP A 121 -4.25 4.51 12.91
N MET A 122 -5.58 4.42 12.99
CA MET A 122 -6.48 4.92 11.95
C MET A 122 -6.91 6.38 12.20
N PRO A 123 -7.18 7.15 11.14
CA PRO A 123 -7.17 6.77 9.71
C PRO A 123 -5.76 6.62 9.13
N VAL A 124 -5.62 5.94 7.99
CA VAL A 124 -4.35 5.89 7.25
C VAL A 124 -4.02 7.30 6.75
N ASP A 125 -2.88 7.85 7.16
CA ASP A 125 -2.47 9.21 6.78
C ASP A 125 -2.28 9.39 5.27
N GLN A 126 -1.59 8.44 4.64
CA GLN A 126 -1.33 8.44 3.20
C GLN A 126 -1.56 7.06 2.62
N TYR A 127 -2.51 6.95 1.70
CA TYR A 127 -2.75 5.76 0.89
C TYR A 127 -2.27 6.01 -0.54
N ILE A 128 -1.54 5.05 -1.12
CA ILE A 128 -0.98 5.15 -2.48
C ILE A 128 -1.52 3.97 -3.27
N GLY A 129 -2.28 4.23 -4.33
CA GLY A 129 -2.91 3.18 -5.12
C GLY A 129 -3.49 3.68 -6.43
N GLY A 130 -3.60 2.80 -7.43
CA GLY A 130 -4.02 3.17 -8.77
C GLY A 130 -5.49 3.61 -8.84
N ILE A 131 -5.76 4.54 -9.76
CA ILE A 131 -7.09 5.15 -9.97
C ILE A 131 -8.15 4.12 -10.42
N GLU A 132 -7.74 2.96 -10.92
CA GLU A 132 -8.63 1.86 -11.32
C GLU A 132 -9.54 1.37 -10.18
N HIS A 133 -9.18 1.65 -8.93
CA HIS A 133 -9.94 1.24 -7.75
C HIS A 133 -10.97 2.27 -7.26
N ALA A 134 -11.13 3.40 -7.96
CA ALA A 134 -11.98 4.54 -7.55
C ALA A 134 -13.43 4.16 -7.17
N ILE A 135 -14.08 3.30 -7.95
CA ILE A 135 -15.47 2.85 -7.72
C ILE A 135 -15.56 1.37 -7.31
N LEU A 136 -14.46 0.81 -6.83
CA LEU A 136 -14.35 -0.56 -6.32
C LEU A 136 -13.82 -0.49 -4.89
N HIS A 137 -12.58 -0.95 -4.66
CA HIS A 137 -11.94 -0.97 -3.35
C HIS A 137 -12.03 0.37 -2.60
N LEU A 138 -11.83 1.52 -3.26
CA LEU A 138 -11.91 2.83 -2.60
C LEU A 138 -13.34 3.18 -2.16
N LEU A 139 -14.37 2.70 -2.86
CA LEU A 139 -15.76 2.87 -2.43
C LEU A 139 -16.14 1.87 -1.33
N TYR A 140 -15.77 0.59 -1.50
CA TYR A 140 -16.11 -0.47 -0.55
C TYR A 140 -15.39 -0.29 0.79
N SER A 141 -14.14 0.17 0.80
CA SER A 141 -13.41 0.47 2.03
C SER A 141 -14.09 1.56 2.85
N ARG A 142 -14.57 2.62 2.19
CA ARG A 142 -15.33 3.69 2.84
C ARG A 142 -16.64 3.17 3.42
N PHE A 143 -17.36 2.37 2.66
CA PHE A 143 -18.59 1.73 3.14
C PHE A 143 -18.33 0.86 4.37
N PHE A 144 -17.32 -0.01 4.32
CA PHE A 144 -16.99 -0.92 5.42
C PHE A 144 -16.57 -0.16 6.68
N VAL A 145 -15.72 0.86 6.58
CA VAL A 145 -15.34 1.68 7.74
C VAL A 145 -16.54 2.39 8.37
N LYS A 146 -17.47 2.93 7.56
CA LYS A 146 -18.69 3.54 8.10
C LYS A 146 -19.58 2.53 8.82
N VAL A 147 -19.74 1.32 8.27
CA VAL A 147 -20.44 0.22 8.96
C VAL A 147 -19.76 -0.13 10.28
N LEU A 148 -18.44 -0.33 10.28
CA LEU A 148 -17.67 -0.67 11.48
C LEU A 148 -17.69 0.44 12.53
N ARG A 149 -17.77 1.71 12.10
CA ARG A 149 -17.97 2.87 12.97
C ARG A 149 -19.35 2.85 13.60
N ASP A 150 -20.39 2.61 12.81
CA ASP A 150 -21.78 2.63 13.28
C ASP A 150 -22.06 1.52 14.31
N ILE A 151 -21.34 0.39 14.23
CA ILE A 151 -21.37 -0.67 15.25
C ILE A 151 -20.36 -0.48 16.40
N GLY A 152 -19.63 0.64 16.42
CA GLY A 152 -18.77 1.04 17.54
C GLY A 152 -17.37 0.40 17.57
N LEU A 153 -16.94 -0.28 16.51
CA LEU A 153 -15.61 -0.93 16.46
C LEU A 153 -14.49 0.02 16.02
N VAL A 154 -14.81 1.06 15.25
CA VAL A 154 -13.87 2.05 14.69
C VAL A 154 -14.38 3.46 14.98
N LYS A 155 -13.50 4.43 15.25
CA LYS A 155 -13.87 5.83 15.50
C LYS A 155 -13.76 6.72 14.26
N SER A 156 -12.87 6.37 13.32
CA SER A 156 -12.69 7.16 12.09
C SER A 156 -13.92 7.07 11.18
N ASP A 157 -14.25 8.17 10.51
CA ASP A 157 -15.35 8.21 9.53
C ASP A 157 -14.89 7.80 8.11
N GLU A 158 -13.61 8.00 7.81
CA GLU A 158 -13.00 7.65 6.53
C GLU A 158 -11.75 6.77 6.76
N PRO A 159 -11.46 5.81 5.87
CA PRO A 159 -10.29 4.94 6.00
C PRO A 159 -8.97 5.64 5.71
N PHE A 160 -8.96 6.59 4.77
CA PHE A 160 -7.75 7.20 4.22
C PHE A 160 -7.86 8.73 4.28
N THR A 161 -6.93 9.40 4.94
CA THR A 161 -6.86 10.87 5.04
C THR A 161 -6.44 11.48 3.72
N ASN A 162 -5.35 10.96 3.14
CA ASN A 162 -4.84 11.36 1.83
C ASN A 162 -4.76 10.16 0.89
N LEU A 163 -5.06 10.38 -0.38
CA LEU A 163 -4.94 9.40 -1.46
C LEU A 163 -4.07 9.97 -2.56
N LEU A 164 -2.96 9.30 -2.86
CA LEU A 164 -2.13 9.56 -4.03
C LEU A 164 -2.38 8.46 -5.05
N CYS A 165 -2.93 8.83 -6.20
CA CYS A 165 -3.06 7.90 -7.32
C CYS A 165 -1.82 7.96 -8.18
N GLN A 166 -0.92 6.98 -8.02
CA GLN A 166 0.26 6.92 -8.84
C GLN A 166 -0.08 6.64 -10.31
N GLY A 167 0.70 7.22 -11.21
CA GLY A 167 0.64 6.92 -12.63
C GLY A 167 1.06 5.48 -12.94
N MET A 168 0.72 5.03 -14.14
CA MET A 168 1.05 3.69 -14.59
C MET A 168 2.51 3.65 -15.05
N VAL A 169 3.18 2.53 -14.76
CA VAL A 169 4.45 2.23 -15.43
C VAL A 169 4.14 1.67 -16.82
N ILE A 170 4.59 2.39 -17.84
CA ILE A 170 4.37 2.11 -19.25
C ILE A 170 5.69 1.76 -19.94
N LYS A 171 5.60 1.01 -21.03
CA LYS A 171 6.73 0.71 -21.92
C LYS A 171 6.23 0.67 -23.35
N ASP A 172 6.94 1.34 -24.24
CA ASP A 172 6.60 1.51 -25.65
C ASP A 172 5.23 2.19 -25.82
N GLY A 173 4.93 3.19 -24.97
CA GLY A 173 3.68 3.95 -25.01
C GLY A 173 2.44 3.19 -24.51
N ALA A 174 2.63 2.04 -23.86
CA ALA A 174 1.55 1.19 -23.39
C ALA A 174 1.77 0.71 -21.94
N LYS A 175 0.69 0.63 -21.16
CA LYS A 175 0.70 -0.05 -19.84
C LYS A 175 1.33 -1.43 -19.95
N MET A 176 2.28 -1.71 -19.07
CA MET A 176 2.94 -3.02 -19.03
C MET A 176 1.94 -4.13 -18.72
N SER A 177 1.90 -5.16 -19.57
CA SER A 177 1.08 -6.34 -19.35
C SER A 177 1.67 -7.57 -20.02
N LYS A 178 1.44 -8.75 -19.41
CA LYS A 178 1.89 -10.04 -19.98
C LYS A 178 1.38 -10.25 -21.40
N SER A 179 0.14 -9.85 -21.68
CA SER A 179 -0.48 -9.95 -23.00
C SER A 179 0.20 -9.12 -24.09
N LYS A 180 0.90 -8.05 -23.73
CA LYS A 180 1.61 -7.17 -24.67
C LYS A 180 3.09 -7.52 -24.82
N GLY A 181 3.62 -8.44 -24.01
CA GLY A 181 5.03 -8.82 -24.04
C GLY A 181 6.01 -7.69 -23.66
N ASN A 182 5.52 -6.58 -23.12
CA ASN A 182 6.31 -5.40 -22.76
C ASN A 182 6.65 -5.34 -21.26
N VAL A 183 6.43 -6.43 -20.53
CA VAL A 183 6.77 -6.52 -19.09
C VAL A 183 8.28 -6.48 -18.93
N VAL A 184 8.75 -5.64 -18.02
CA VAL A 184 10.13 -5.66 -17.54
C VAL A 184 10.16 -6.38 -16.22
N ASP A 185 11.04 -7.37 -16.09
CA ASP A 185 11.32 -8.02 -14.82
C ASP A 185 12.28 -7.13 -14.00
N PRO A 186 11.83 -6.55 -12.86
CA PRO A 186 12.70 -5.75 -12.02
C PRO A 186 13.90 -6.53 -11.49
N GLU A 187 13.80 -7.86 -11.35
CA GLU A 187 14.85 -8.68 -10.77
C GLU A 187 16.12 -8.71 -11.63
N GLU A 188 15.96 -8.69 -12.96
CA GLU A 188 17.10 -8.60 -13.89
C GLU A 188 17.87 -7.29 -13.70
N MET A 189 17.14 -6.18 -13.51
CA MET A 189 17.72 -4.85 -13.33
C MET A 189 18.34 -4.69 -11.95
N ILE A 190 17.73 -5.26 -10.91
CA ILE A 190 18.28 -5.29 -9.56
C ILE A 190 19.58 -6.10 -9.53
N LYS A 191 19.63 -7.26 -10.19
CA LYS A 191 20.86 -8.06 -10.29
C LYS A 191 21.99 -7.31 -11.00
N LYS A 192 21.66 -6.52 -12.02
CA LYS A 192 22.65 -5.80 -12.83
C LYS A 192 23.14 -4.50 -12.18
N TYR A 193 22.24 -3.71 -11.61
CA TYR A 193 22.53 -2.34 -11.15
C TYR A 193 22.27 -2.08 -9.66
N GLY A 194 21.71 -3.06 -8.93
CA GLY A 194 21.33 -2.93 -7.53
C GLY A 194 19.94 -2.32 -7.31
N ALA A 195 19.36 -2.58 -6.14
CA ALA A 195 18.01 -2.14 -5.79
C ALA A 195 17.88 -0.60 -5.74
N ASP A 196 18.89 0.10 -5.23
CA ASP A 196 18.86 1.56 -5.10
C ASP A 196 18.84 2.26 -6.46
N THR A 197 19.55 1.72 -7.46
CA THR A 197 19.49 2.25 -8.83
C THR A 197 18.06 2.18 -9.38
N VAL A 198 17.40 1.03 -9.24
CA VAL A 198 16.06 0.82 -9.77
C VAL A 198 15.04 1.68 -9.04
N ARG A 199 15.15 1.78 -7.70
CA ARG A 199 14.31 2.68 -6.89
C ARG A 199 14.50 4.14 -7.26
N LEU A 200 15.76 4.58 -7.41
CA LEU A 200 16.06 5.95 -7.80
C LEU A 200 15.47 6.28 -9.17
N PHE A 201 15.58 5.36 -10.14
CA PHE A 201 14.96 5.53 -11.45
C PHE A 201 13.43 5.69 -11.35
N ILE A 202 12.76 4.81 -10.61
CA ILE A 202 11.31 4.86 -10.45
C ILE A 202 10.85 6.19 -9.82
N LEU A 203 11.59 6.67 -8.82
CA LEU A 203 11.24 7.90 -8.11
C LEU A 203 11.64 9.18 -8.86
N PHE A 204 12.61 9.10 -9.78
CA PHE A 204 13.14 10.25 -10.51
C PHE A 204 12.50 10.48 -11.88
N ALA A 205 12.08 9.40 -12.56
CA ALA A 205 11.75 9.47 -13.97
C ALA A 205 10.52 10.34 -14.30
N ALA A 206 9.55 10.45 -13.38
CA ALA A 206 8.35 11.25 -13.54
C ALA A 206 7.78 11.68 -12.18
N PRO A 207 6.93 12.72 -12.13
CA PRO A 207 6.07 12.97 -10.97
C PRO A 207 5.25 11.73 -10.64
N PRO A 208 5.00 11.42 -9.36
CA PRO A 208 4.33 10.19 -8.95
C PRO A 208 2.95 9.98 -9.59
N GLU A 209 2.19 11.05 -9.79
CA GLU A 209 0.85 11.06 -10.38
C GLU A 209 0.85 10.87 -11.91
N SER A 210 2.01 10.99 -12.56
CA SER A 210 2.17 10.87 -14.01
C SER A 210 2.65 9.49 -14.41
N ASP A 211 2.27 9.04 -15.60
CA ASP A 211 2.76 7.78 -16.15
C ASP A 211 4.29 7.81 -16.31
N LEU A 212 4.93 6.71 -15.94
CA LEU A 212 6.38 6.52 -16.02
C LEU A 212 6.71 5.66 -17.23
N GLU A 213 7.40 6.21 -18.23
CA GLU A 213 7.94 5.43 -19.35
C GLU A 213 9.24 4.74 -18.93
N TRP A 214 9.22 3.41 -18.93
CA TRP A 214 10.37 2.60 -18.56
C TRP A 214 11.52 2.79 -19.57
N SER A 215 12.71 3.08 -19.06
CA SER A 215 13.90 3.30 -19.89
C SER A 215 15.15 2.71 -19.25
N ASP A 216 15.72 1.68 -19.86
CA ASP A 216 16.98 1.07 -19.41
C ASP A 216 18.14 2.09 -19.40
N LYS A 217 18.10 3.07 -20.31
CA LYS A 217 19.05 4.20 -20.31
C LYS A 217 18.86 5.10 -19.09
N GLY A 218 17.61 5.32 -18.68
CA GLY A 218 17.29 6.05 -17.44
C GLY A 218 17.82 5.33 -16.19
N VAL A 219 17.67 4.00 -16.14
CA VAL A 219 18.24 3.14 -15.08
C VAL A 219 19.77 3.26 -15.06
N GLU A 220 20.42 3.16 -16.21
CA GLU A 220 21.88 3.31 -16.30
C GLU A 220 22.34 4.71 -15.85
N GLY A 221 21.59 5.77 -16.19
CA GLY A 221 21.84 7.12 -15.71
C GLY A 221 21.84 7.22 -14.19
N CYS A 222 20.84 6.61 -13.54
CA CYS A 222 20.74 6.53 -12.08
C CYS A 222 21.91 5.76 -11.46
N TRP A 223 22.36 4.68 -12.10
CA TRP A 223 23.52 3.90 -11.65
C TRP A 223 24.81 4.74 -11.68
N ARG A 224 25.01 5.51 -12.76
CA ARG A 224 26.16 6.44 -12.87
C ARG A 224 26.10 7.54 -11.81
N PHE A 225 24.91 8.06 -11.51
CA PHE A 225 24.73 9.05 -10.46
C PHE A 225 25.12 8.50 -9.09
N LEU A 226 24.62 7.32 -8.70
CA LEU A 226 24.97 6.69 -7.44
C LEU A 226 26.47 6.39 -7.32
N ASN A 227 27.10 5.90 -8.39
CA ASN A 227 28.55 5.70 -8.41
C ASN A 227 29.34 7.01 -8.29
N ARG A 228 28.82 8.12 -8.83
CA ARG A 228 29.46 9.43 -8.65
C ARG A 228 29.42 9.87 -7.18
N VAL A 229 28.30 9.67 -6.49
CA VAL A 229 28.17 9.94 -5.05
C VAL A 229 29.12 9.04 -4.25
N TRP A 230 29.14 7.74 -4.55
CA TRP A 230 30.05 6.78 -3.91
C TRP A 230 31.51 7.19 -4.06
N ASN A 231 31.94 7.46 -5.29
CA ASN A 231 33.32 7.86 -5.58
C ASN A 231 33.71 9.20 -4.95
N LEU A 232 32.75 10.12 -4.78
CA LEU A 232 32.98 11.39 -4.07
C LEU A 232 33.33 11.13 -2.60
N VAL A 233 32.53 10.30 -1.92
CA VAL A 233 32.73 9.95 -0.51
C VAL A 233 34.00 9.13 -0.31
N ASP A 234 34.23 8.13 -1.15
CA ASP A 234 35.43 7.28 -1.08
C ASP A 234 36.73 8.11 -1.24
N LYS A 235 36.79 9.01 -2.22
CA LYS A 235 37.92 9.93 -2.39
C LYS A 235 38.15 10.84 -1.18
N TYR A 236 37.07 11.32 -0.56
CA TYR A 236 37.16 12.13 0.65
C TYR A 236 37.74 11.32 1.82
N LEU A 237 37.27 10.09 2.03
CA LEU A 237 37.77 9.20 3.08
C LEU A 237 39.23 8.79 2.87
N GLN A 238 39.64 8.55 1.63
CA GLN A 238 41.04 8.23 1.29
C GLN A 238 41.97 9.40 1.64
N ARG A 239 41.60 10.65 1.27
CA ARG A 239 42.36 11.85 1.64
C ARG A 239 42.49 12.01 3.15
N GLN A 240 41.40 11.84 3.88
CA GLN A 240 41.41 11.91 5.35
C GLN A 240 42.33 10.85 5.97
N THR A 241 42.39 9.64 5.39
CA THR A 241 43.25 8.55 5.85
C THR A 241 44.73 8.83 5.56
N GLU A 242 45.04 9.44 4.41
CA GLU A 242 46.39 9.86 4.04
C GLU A 242 46.91 11.01 4.90
N GLU A 243 46.07 12.01 5.18
CA GLU A 243 46.38 13.12 6.10
C GLU A 243 46.54 12.64 7.55
N SER A 244 45.70 11.67 7.99
CA SER A 244 45.78 11.07 9.34
C SER A 244 46.97 10.13 9.53
N ARG A 245 47.68 9.71 8.47
CA ARG A 245 48.94 8.95 8.60
C ARG A 245 50.10 9.80 9.12
N GLY A 246 50.00 11.13 9.08
CA GLY A 246 50.96 12.06 9.67
C GLY A 246 50.63 12.53 11.10
N SER A 247 49.45 12.22 11.63
CA SER A 247 49.03 12.62 12.98
C SER A 247 47.99 11.64 13.51
N ILE A 248 48.35 10.91 14.56
CA ILE A 248 47.55 9.82 15.16
C ILE A 248 46.28 10.40 15.82
N HIS A 249 45.26 10.78 15.07
CA HIS A 249 43.90 10.98 15.56
C HIS A 249 42.92 10.28 14.61
N ARG A 250 42.35 9.16 15.08
CA ARG A 250 41.28 8.44 14.37
C ARG A 250 40.09 9.37 14.21
N ALA A 251 39.88 9.90 13.00
CA ALA A 251 38.66 10.60 12.65
C ALA A 251 37.47 9.64 12.79
N ARG A 252 36.70 9.82 13.85
CA ARG A 252 35.47 9.10 14.12
C ARG A 252 34.42 9.70 13.17
N VAL A 253 33.78 8.89 12.33
CA VAL A 253 32.56 9.32 11.63
C VAL A 253 31.49 9.49 12.71
N VAL A 254 31.33 10.71 13.22
CA VAL A 254 30.27 11.04 14.15
C VAL A 254 29.02 11.28 13.31
N ALA A 255 28.08 10.32 13.36
CA ALA A 255 26.72 10.55 12.93
C ALA A 255 26.08 11.57 13.88
N GLY A 256 26.13 12.84 13.47
CA GLY A 256 25.53 14.00 14.12
C GLY A 256 25.33 15.07 13.04
N PRO A 257 24.64 16.20 13.34
CA PRO A 257 24.69 17.34 12.43
C PRO A 257 26.17 17.58 12.12
N LEU A 258 26.49 17.88 10.86
CA LEU A 258 27.85 18.22 10.45
C LEU A 258 28.25 19.52 11.19
N SER A 259 28.54 19.43 12.48
CA SER A 259 29.44 20.31 13.18
C SER A 259 30.80 19.91 12.62
N ILE A 260 31.09 20.40 11.42
CA ILE A 260 32.43 20.91 11.15
C ILE A 260 32.74 21.73 12.40
N GLY A 261 33.56 21.16 13.28
CA GLY A 261 34.01 21.79 14.49
C GLY A 261 34.79 23.02 14.06
N LEU A 262 34.09 24.14 13.94
CA LEU A 262 34.71 25.44 13.92
C LEU A 262 35.00 25.75 15.39
N GLU A 263 36.07 25.16 15.92
CA GLU A 263 36.83 25.88 16.92
C GLU A 263 37.27 27.18 16.23
N ARG A 264 36.77 28.30 16.76
CA ARG A 264 37.03 29.62 16.23
C ARG A 264 38.48 29.97 16.54
N ASP A 265 39.36 29.85 15.56
CA ASP A 265 40.69 30.45 15.62
C ASP A 265 40.55 31.94 15.30
N GLU A 266 40.93 32.80 16.24
CA GLU A 266 40.84 34.26 16.12
C GLU A 266 41.96 34.86 15.24
N SER A 267 42.82 34.03 14.62
CA SER A 267 44.05 34.50 13.95
C SER A 267 44.24 34.15 12.45
N ASP A 268 43.27 33.55 11.75
CA ASP A 268 43.44 33.07 10.35
C ASP A 268 42.93 34.04 9.25
N PRO A 269 43.78 34.47 8.27
CA PRO A 269 43.41 35.37 7.16
C PRO A 269 43.00 34.61 5.86
N TYR A 270 41.70 34.39 5.70
CA TYR A 270 40.98 33.54 4.73
C TYR A 270 41.21 33.69 3.20
N PRO A 271 41.40 32.54 2.51
CA PRO A 271 40.67 32.16 1.30
C PRO A 271 39.91 30.84 1.56
N GLY A 272 38.61 30.92 1.91
CA GLY A 272 37.83 29.72 2.26
C GLY A 272 36.50 29.98 2.97
N GLU A 273 36.26 31.19 3.45
CA GLU A 273 35.04 31.53 4.20
C GLU A 273 33.79 31.59 3.31
N VAL A 274 33.90 32.14 2.09
CA VAL A 274 32.77 32.31 1.18
C VAL A 274 32.28 30.95 0.66
N ALA A 275 33.19 30.12 0.14
CA ALA A 275 32.84 28.81 -0.39
C ALA A 275 32.25 27.87 0.69
N ALA A 276 32.77 27.90 1.92
CA ALA A 276 32.23 27.12 3.03
C ALA A 276 30.86 27.64 3.50
N LYS A 277 30.67 28.96 3.58
CA LYS A 277 29.37 29.58 3.89
C LYS A 277 28.33 29.30 2.79
N GLU A 278 28.74 29.35 1.53
CA GLU A 278 27.91 29.01 0.38
C GLU A 278 27.50 27.54 0.40
N LEU A 279 28.45 26.62 0.64
CA LEU A 279 28.15 25.20 0.77
C LEU A 279 27.17 24.92 1.91
N ARG A 280 27.36 25.57 3.07
CA ARG A 280 26.43 25.44 4.21
C ARG A 280 25.05 26.01 3.88
N ARG A 281 24.98 27.12 3.15
CA ARG A 281 23.72 27.68 2.66
C ARG A 281 23.02 26.70 1.71
N TRP A 282 23.74 26.16 0.72
CA TRP A 282 23.21 25.15 -0.20
C TRP A 282 22.72 23.92 0.55
N GLN A 283 23.48 23.41 1.53
CA GLN A 283 23.06 22.28 2.35
C GLN A 283 21.70 22.54 3.03
N HIS A 284 21.53 23.69 3.70
CA HIS A 284 20.25 24.00 4.36
C HIS A 284 19.11 24.24 3.35
N GLN A 285 19.40 24.83 2.19
CA GLN A 285 18.42 25.00 1.11
C GLN A 285 17.98 23.63 0.55
N THR A 286 18.93 22.72 0.31
CA THR A 286 18.65 21.35 -0.14
C THR A 286 17.86 20.57 0.91
N VAL A 287 18.26 20.59 2.18
CA VAL A 287 17.51 19.92 3.26
C VAL A 287 16.06 20.42 3.30
N ARG A 288 15.86 21.75 3.22
CA ARG A 288 14.52 22.32 3.17
C ARG A 288 13.73 21.86 1.94
N SER A 289 14.31 21.98 0.75
CA SER A 289 13.65 21.63 -0.51
C SER A 289 13.25 20.15 -0.54
N VAL A 290 14.19 19.24 -0.22
CA VAL A 290 13.93 17.80 -0.16
C VAL A 290 12.87 17.46 0.88
N THR A 291 12.90 18.12 2.05
CA THR A 291 11.88 17.90 3.09
C THR A 291 10.50 18.34 2.62
N GLU A 292 10.39 19.53 2.01
CA GLU A 292 9.12 20.05 1.50
C GLU A 292 8.56 19.13 0.39
N ASP A 293 9.40 18.68 -0.53
CA ASP A 293 8.99 17.81 -1.64
C ASP A 293 8.57 16.42 -1.18
N VAL A 294 9.35 15.77 -0.31
CA VAL A 294 9.08 14.39 0.14
C VAL A 294 7.93 14.32 1.13
N VAL A 295 7.89 15.21 2.14
CA VAL A 295 6.93 15.12 3.24
C VAL A 295 5.59 15.72 2.87
N ASN A 296 5.58 16.85 2.16
CA ASN A 296 4.34 17.61 1.97
C ASN A 296 3.72 17.38 0.59
N GLN A 297 4.53 17.11 -0.44
CA GLN A 297 4.07 17.11 -1.84
C GLN A 297 4.20 15.76 -2.54
N PHE A 298 4.94 14.82 -1.93
CA PHE A 298 5.32 13.54 -2.55
C PHE A 298 6.06 13.71 -3.89
N GLN A 299 6.67 14.87 -4.17
CA GLN A 299 7.38 15.15 -5.42
C GLN A 299 8.80 14.56 -5.39
N PHE A 300 8.89 13.23 -5.50
CA PHE A 300 10.16 12.51 -5.34
C PHE A 300 11.18 12.86 -6.43
N ASN A 301 10.72 13.16 -7.64
CA ASN A 301 11.58 13.48 -8.77
C ASN A 301 12.30 14.82 -8.59
N THR A 302 11.60 15.85 -8.08
CA THR A 302 12.23 17.14 -7.78
C THR A 302 13.09 17.07 -6.53
N ALA A 303 12.74 16.22 -5.55
CA ALA A 303 13.59 15.97 -4.39
C ALA A 303 14.94 15.32 -4.75
N ILE A 304 14.98 14.55 -5.83
CA ILE A 304 16.20 13.90 -6.33
C ILE A 304 17.05 14.85 -7.20
N ALA A 305 16.42 15.81 -7.88
CA ALA A 305 17.05 16.76 -8.80
C ALA A 305 17.95 17.79 -8.09
#